data_AF-A0A2R5FC08-F1
#
_entry.id   AF-A0A2R5FC08-F1
#
_cell.length_a   1.000
_cell.length_b   1.000
_cell.length_c   1.000
_cell.angle_alpha   90.00
_cell.angle_beta   90.00
_cell.angle_gamma   90.00
#
_symmetry.space_group_name_H-M   'P 1'
#
loop_
_entity.id
_entity.type
_entity.pdbx_description
1 polymer ?
#
loop_
_entity_poly.entity_id
_entity_poly.type
_entity_poly.pdbx_seq_one_letter_code
_entity_poly.pdbx_strand_id
1 'polypeptide(L)'
;MKKHTHSLWGIVVCVLLLAAVFIMSDGRNLMLNLEGLVVVVAGTIGATFISYPKNAIQAAVKVAINSYKSRIPSGEEIVDSLLDLSIKSRIDGLLALEEEGERSSVLFLERALSMLVDGFSQEDMRDALYTEINFFQQRRNQHERVFRHMALLAPAFGVAGGVIGLIGMLGGIKDSAVILHTIPVALTSTLYGVLMAYFLCIPVAENIHAKTEEELLILKLITDGVTLIGQEYNTLRLQTRLQSFVTPQLRTLQHKSLKEIRSRYAQMKSDSLNR
;
A
#
# COMPACT_ATOMS: atom_id res chain seq x y z
N MET A 1 -14.02 -2.71 7.86
CA MET A 1 -13.14 -2.33 9.00
C MET A 1 -12.13 -3.41 9.46
N LYS A 2 -12.13 -4.67 8.99
CA LYS A 2 -11.30 -5.76 9.58
C LYS A 2 -9.91 -6.04 8.96
N LYS A 3 -9.52 -5.47 7.81
CA LYS A 3 -8.26 -5.85 7.13
C LYS A 3 -6.99 -5.28 7.78
N HIS A 4 -7.05 -4.11 8.41
CA HIS A 4 -5.86 -3.41 8.96
C HIS A 4 -5.34 -3.98 10.29
N THR A 5 -6.15 -4.76 11.01
CA THR A 5 -5.73 -5.33 12.30
C THR A 5 -4.63 -6.38 12.14
N HIS A 6 -4.61 -7.14 11.04
CA HIS A 6 -3.66 -8.24 10.88
C HIS A 6 -2.20 -7.78 10.77
N SER A 7 -1.93 -6.64 10.10
CA SER A 7 -0.58 -6.12 9.95
C SER A 7 -0.02 -5.56 11.27
N LEU A 8 -0.88 -4.89 12.07
CA LEU A 8 -0.50 -4.39 13.39
C LEU A 8 -0.19 -5.52 14.37
N TRP A 9 -1.01 -6.58 14.36
CA TRP A 9 -0.78 -7.78 15.18
C TRP A 9 0.53 -8.49 14.80
N GLY A 10 0.86 -8.57 13.51
CA GLY A 10 2.13 -9.14 13.05
C GLY A 10 3.35 -8.39 13.59
N ILE A 11 3.32 -7.04 13.55
CA ILE A 11 4.38 -6.20 14.13
C ILE A 11 4.47 -6.42 15.64
N VAL A 12 3.34 -6.44 16.35
CA VAL A 12 3.29 -6.65 17.81
C VAL A 12 3.86 -8.00 18.21
N VAL A 13 3.49 -9.08 17.51
CA VAL A 13 4.03 -10.44 17.77
C VAL A 13 5.53 -10.47 17.54
N CYS A 14 6.02 -9.88 16.45
CA CYS A 14 7.43 -9.81 16.14
C CYS A 14 8.23 -9.05 17.21
N VAL A 15 7.72 -7.88 17.65
CA VAL A 15 8.34 -7.08 18.72
C VAL A 15 8.32 -7.81 20.06
N LEU A 16 7.21 -8.48 20.40
CA LEU A 16 7.09 -9.27 21.63
C LEU A 16 8.05 -10.46 21.66
N LEU A 17 8.21 -11.18 20.55
CA LEU A 17 9.15 -12.30 20.46
C LEU A 17 10.60 -11.82 20.61
N LEU A 18 10.97 -10.72 19.95
CA LEU A 18 12.29 -10.12 20.14
C LEU A 18 12.49 -9.68 21.59
N ALA A 19 11.53 -8.95 22.17
CA ALA A 19 11.59 -8.50 23.56
C ALA A 19 11.69 -9.67 24.55
N ALA A 20 10.97 -10.77 24.31
CA ALA A 20 11.05 -11.98 25.13
C ALA A 20 12.46 -12.59 25.08
N VAL A 21 13.06 -12.72 23.89
CA VAL A 21 14.43 -13.21 23.73
C VAL A 21 15.43 -12.29 24.44
N PHE A 22 15.24 -10.97 24.36
CA PHE A 22 16.07 -10.01 25.08
C PHE A 22 15.93 -10.12 26.61
N ILE A 23 14.73 -10.35 27.14
CA ILE A 23 14.51 -10.46 28.58
C ILE A 23 15.05 -11.79 29.13
N MET A 24 14.93 -12.87 28.36
CA MET A 24 15.39 -14.20 28.72
C MET A 24 16.91 -14.38 28.60
N SER A 25 17.61 -13.50 27.87
CA SER A 25 19.07 -13.59 27.75
C SER A 25 19.76 -12.98 28.98
N ASP A 26 20.65 -13.75 29.60
CA ASP A 26 21.45 -13.32 30.76
C ASP A 26 22.44 -12.18 30.41
N GLY A 27 22.67 -11.93 29.12
CA GLY A 27 23.63 -10.95 28.58
C GLY A 27 23.02 -9.66 28.03
N ARG A 28 21.90 -9.16 28.58
CA ARG A 28 21.20 -7.96 28.08
C ARG A 28 22.10 -6.75 27.79
N ASN A 29 23.04 -6.47 28.68
CA ASN A 29 23.97 -5.33 28.53
C ASN A 29 24.97 -5.52 27.39
N LEU A 30 25.29 -6.78 27.04
CA LEU A 30 26.20 -7.10 25.93
C LEU A 30 25.47 -7.07 24.58
N MET A 31 24.16 -7.36 24.57
CA MET A 31 23.33 -7.33 23.36
C MET A 31 22.83 -5.94 22.99
N LEU A 32 22.76 -5.00 23.94
CA LEU A 32 22.37 -3.60 23.71
C LEU A 32 23.61 -2.73 23.52
N ASN A 33 24.33 -2.96 22.42
CA ASN A 33 25.52 -2.20 22.10
C ASN A 33 25.18 -1.00 21.21
N LEU A 34 25.31 0.21 21.76
CA LEU A 34 24.99 1.44 21.03
C LEU A 34 25.91 1.65 19.81
N GLU A 35 27.18 1.22 19.88
CA GLU A 35 28.15 1.41 18.80
C GLU A 35 27.73 0.66 17.53
N GLY A 36 27.37 -0.63 17.69
CA GLY A 36 26.92 -1.45 16.57
C GLY A 36 25.61 -0.95 15.96
N LEU A 37 24.68 -0.45 16.80
CA LEU A 37 23.43 0.14 16.34
C LEU A 37 23.70 1.40 15.50
N VAL A 38 24.59 2.27 15.98
CA VAL A 38 24.95 3.52 15.28
C VAL A 38 25.55 3.22 13.92
N VAL A 39 26.47 2.26 13.81
CA VAL A 39 27.08 1.87 12.51
C VAL A 39 26.01 1.43 11.52
N VAL A 40 25.10 0.55 11.93
CA VAL A 40 24.05 0.02 11.05
C VAL A 40 23.05 1.11 10.66
N VAL A 41 22.53 1.85 11.63
CA VAL A 41 21.47 2.85 11.40
C VAL A 41 22.03 4.04 10.63
N ALA A 42 23.17 4.60 11.06
CA ALA A 42 23.79 5.73 10.37
C ALA A 42 24.30 5.33 8.98
N GLY A 43 24.86 4.13 8.82
CA GLY A 43 25.26 3.59 7.52
C GLY A 43 24.08 3.45 6.57
N THR A 44 22.99 2.80 7.02
CA THR A 44 21.78 2.61 6.21
C THR A 44 21.14 3.94 5.81
N ILE A 45 20.95 4.83 6.78
CA ILE A 45 20.34 6.15 6.55
C ILE A 45 21.24 7.01 5.64
N GLY A 46 22.54 7.05 5.93
CA GLY A 46 23.53 7.81 5.15
C GLY A 46 23.59 7.33 3.69
N ALA A 47 23.70 6.03 3.46
CA ALA A 47 23.67 5.45 2.12
C ALA A 47 22.34 5.71 1.39
N THR A 48 21.23 5.76 2.12
CA THR A 48 19.92 6.12 1.56
C THR A 48 19.87 7.59 1.14
N PHE A 49 20.42 8.50 1.93
CA PHE A 49 20.54 9.92 1.57
C PHE A 49 21.49 10.17 0.39
N ILE A 50 22.51 9.34 0.22
CA ILE A 50 23.39 9.37 -0.96
C ILE A 50 22.64 8.89 -2.21
N SER A 51 21.78 7.88 -2.06
CA SER A 51 21.10 7.22 -3.18
C SER A 51 19.83 7.95 -3.65
N TYR A 52 19.17 8.70 -2.78
CA TYR A 52 17.86 9.32 -3.06
C TYR A 52 17.80 10.78 -2.62
N PRO A 53 17.12 11.65 -3.39
CA PRO A 53 16.89 13.02 -2.98
C PRO A 53 16.00 13.07 -1.72
N LYS A 54 16.24 14.04 -0.84
CA LYS A 54 15.52 14.22 0.44
C LYS A 54 14.00 14.18 0.27
N ASN A 55 13.48 14.79 -0.79
CA ASN A 55 12.05 14.84 -1.07
C ASN A 55 11.45 13.45 -1.33
N ALA A 56 12.19 12.56 -2.00
CA ALA A 56 11.74 11.20 -2.27
C ALA A 56 11.67 10.37 -0.99
N ILE A 57 12.64 10.53 -0.09
CA ILE A 57 12.67 9.85 1.22
C ILE A 57 11.50 10.30 2.08
N GLN A 58 11.27 11.61 2.19
CA GLN A 58 10.14 12.15 2.96
C GLN A 58 8.79 11.68 2.42
N ALA A 59 8.63 11.69 1.09
CA ALA A 59 7.42 11.18 0.44
C ALA A 59 7.24 9.68 0.69
N ALA A 60 8.30 8.88 0.64
CA ALA A 60 8.26 7.45 0.92
C ALA A 60 7.81 7.18 2.37
N VAL A 61 8.33 7.91 3.35
CA VAL A 61 7.91 7.80 4.76
C VAL A 61 6.43 8.17 4.93
N LYS A 62 5.97 9.25 4.29
CA LYS A 62 4.55 9.64 4.33
C LYS A 62 3.65 8.57 3.72
N VAL A 63 4.06 7.99 2.59
CA VAL A 63 3.37 6.89 1.93
C VAL A 63 3.32 5.64 2.81
N ALA A 64 4.42 5.30 3.49
CA ALA A 64 4.45 4.20 4.45
C ALA A 64 3.45 4.41 5.59
N ILE A 65 3.40 5.60 6.20
CA ILE A 65 2.45 5.88 7.29
C ILE A 65 1.01 5.79 6.77
N ASN A 66 0.74 6.35 5.59
CA ASN A 66 -0.59 6.33 4.99
C ASN A 66 -1.03 4.91 4.61
N SER A 67 -0.12 4.03 4.16
CA SER A 67 -0.50 2.66 3.79
C SER A 67 -1.07 1.84 4.95
N TYR A 68 -0.70 2.17 6.20
CA TYR A 68 -1.28 1.58 7.41
C TYR A 68 -2.58 2.25 7.88
N LYS A 69 -2.83 3.51 7.52
CA LYS A 69 -3.99 4.28 7.98
C LYS A 69 -5.15 4.29 6.99
N SER A 70 -4.84 4.33 5.69
CA SER A 70 -5.83 4.56 4.64
C SER A 70 -6.76 3.36 4.46
N ARG A 71 -8.07 3.61 4.48
CA ARG A 71 -9.07 2.63 4.04
C ARG A 71 -9.18 2.72 2.52
N ILE A 72 -8.90 1.61 1.86
CA ILE A 72 -9.18 1.44 0.44
C ILE A 72 -10.58 0.81 0.34
N PRO A 73 -11.51 1.36 -0.48
CA PRO A 73 -12.82 0.75 -0.69
C PRO A 73 -12.66 -0.65 -1.28
N SER A 74 -13.59 -1.56 -0.99
CA SER A 74 -13.50 -2.90 -1.58
C SER A 74 -13.86 -2.85 -3.07
N GLY A 75 -13.35 -3.81 -3.85
CA GLY A 75 -13.76 -3.95 -5.25
C GLY A 75 -15.29 -4.10 -5.40
N GLU A 76 -15.94 -4.76 -4.45
CA GLU A 76 -17.40 -4.89 -4.41
C GLU A 76 -18.12 -3.55 -4.23
N GLU A 77 -17.67 -2.73 -3.28
CA GLU A 77 -18.22 -1.38 -3.04
C GLU A 77 -18.13 -0.53 -4.31
N ILE A 78 -17.03 -0.66 -5.06
CA ILE A 78 -16.83 0.05 -6.33
C ILE A 78 -17.72 -0.51 -7.44
N VAL A 79 -17.85 -1.84 -7.57
CA VAL A 79 -18.74 -2.45 -8.56
C VAL A 79 -20.20 -2.04 -8.34
N ASP A 80 -20.67 -2.08 -7.10
CA ASP A 80 -22.04 -1.66 -6.75
C ASP A 80 -22.23 -0.17 -7.08
N SER A 81 -21.27 0.68 -6.73
CA SER A 81 -21.30 2.11 -7.07
C SER A 81 -21.35 2.35 -8.59
N LEU A 82 -20.56 1.60 -9.38
CA LEU A 82 -20.56 1.71 -10.84
C LEU A 82 -21.87 1.22 -11.47
N LEU A 83 -22.50 0.20 -10.89
CA LEU A 83 -23.82 -0.27 -11.34
C LEU A 83 -24.91 0.78 -11.06
N ASP A 84 -24.87 1.40 -9.89
CA ASP A 84 -25.79 2.48 -9.55
C ASP A 84 -25.60 3.67 -10.50
N LEU A 85 -24.35 4.09 -10.75
CA LEU A 85 -24.03 5.13 -11.75
C LEU A 85 -24.52 4.76 -13.16
N SER A 86 -24.39 3.49 -13.57
CA SER A 86 -24.87 3.01 -14.88
C SER A 86 -26.39 3.09 -15.03
N ILE A 87 -27.13 2.89 -13.93
CA ILE A 87 -28.61 2.99 -13.97
C ILE A 87 -29.01 4.46 -13.95
N LYS A 88 -28.39 5.26 -13.09
CA LYS A 88 -28.63 6.70 -12.99
C LYS A 88 -28.39 7.41 -14.32
N SER A 89 -27.27 7.11 -15.00
CA SER A 89 -26.95 7.70 -16.31
C SER A 89 -28.02 7.45 -17.38
N ARG A 90 -28.70 6.30 -17.33
CA ARG A 90 -29.76 5.93 -18.27
C ARG A 90 -31.10 6.60 -17.98
N ILE A 91 -31.36 6.94 -16.73
CA ILE A 91 -32.65 7.52 -16.31
C ILE A 91 -32.57 9.04 -16.35
N ASP A 92 -31.54 9.60 -15.73
CA ASP A 92 -31.39 11.04 -15.48
C ASP A 92 -30.39 11.71 -16.45
N GLY A 93 -29.72 10.92 -17.29
CA GLY A 93 -28.71 11.40 -18.24
C GLY A 93 -27.31 11.52 -17.63
N LEU A 94 -26.34 11.90 -18.46
CA LEU A 94 -24.92 11.99 -18.05
C LEU A 94 -24.66 13.11 -17.04
N LEU A 95 -25.38 14.23 -17.12
CA LEU A 95 -25.25 15.37 -16.20
C LEU A 95 -25.48 14.98 -14.73
N ALA A 96 -26.36 14.00 -14.47
CA ALA A 96 -26.63 13.51 -13.13
C ALA A 96 -25.48 12.72 -12.49
N LEU A 97 -24.44 12.38 -13.27
CA LEU A 97 -23.24 11.70 -12.81
C LEU A 97 -22.24 12.66 -12.16
N GLU A 98 -22.24 13.94 -12.54
CA GLU A 98 -21.35 14.95 -11.98
C GLU A 98 -21.61 15.14 -10.47
N GLU A 99 -22.88 15.31 -10.10
CA GLU A 99 -23.30 15.42 -8.69
C GLU A 99 -22.95 14.19 -7.85
N GLU A 100 -22.90 13.01 -8.46
CA GLU A 100 -22.52 11.77 -7.77
C GLU A 100 -20.99 11.64 -7.65
N GLY A 101 -20.26 12.15 -8.65
CA GLY A 101 -18.81 12.28 -8.61
C GLY A 101 -18.35 13.14 -7.45
N GLU A 102 -18.97 14.31 -7.25
CA GLU A 102 -18.64 15.23 -6.14
C GLU A 102 -18.89 14.62 -4.75
N ARG A 103 -19.82 13.67 -4.64
CA ARG A 103 -20.12 12.96 -3.39
C ARG A 103 -19.18 11.76 -3.16
N SER A 104 -18.42 11.37 -4.17
CA SER A 104 -17.50 10.24 -4.06
C SER A 104 -16.30 10.59 -3.18
N SER A 105 -15.93 9.66 -2.31
CA SER A 105 -14.67 9.75 -1.55
C SER A 105 -13.41 9.52 -2.40
N VAL A 106 -13.58 9.12 -3.66
CA VAL A 106 -12.48 8.77 -4.58
C VAL A 106 -12.38 9.83 -5.67
N LEU A 107 -11.41 10.75 -5.51
CA LEU A 107 -11.08 11.82 -6.47
C LEU A 107 -10.88 11.31 -7.91
N PHE A 108 -10.37 10.09 -8.08
CA PHE A 108 -10.20 9.49 -9.40
C PHE A 108 -11.53 9.16 -10.09
N LEU A 109 -12.55 8.75 -9.32
CA LEU A 109 -13.89 8.48 -9.85
C LEU A 109 -14.58 9.78 -10.26
N GLU A 110 -14.52 10.81 -9.41
CA GLU A 110 -15.02 12.15 -9.71
C GLU A 110 -14.46 12.64 -11.05
N ARG A 111 -13.12 12.60 -11.21
CA ARG A 111 -12.47 13.03 -12.45
C ARG A 111 -12.86 12.20 -13.67
N ALA A 112 -12.98 10.88 -13.53
CA ALA A 112 -13.42 10.02 -14.63
C ALA A 112 -14.86 10.35 -15.06
N LEU A 113 -15.75 10.65 -14.12
CA LEU A 113 -17.13 11.06 -14.40
C LEU A 113 -17.18 12.45 -15.06
N SER A 114 -16.39 13.42 -14.60
CA SER A 114 -16.30 14.74 -15.24
C SER A 114 -15.86 14.63 -16.71
N MET A 115 -14.83 13.82 -16.99
CA MET A 115 -14.39 13.59 -18.38
C MET A 115 -15.49 12.98 -19.25
N LEU A 116 -16.35 12.14 -18.68
CA LEU A 116 -17.49 11.57 -19.39
C LEU A 116 -18.58 12.60 -19.67
N VAL A 117 -18.85 13.50 -18.72
CA VAL A 117 -19.82 14.60 -18.87
C VAL A 117 -19.33 15.63 -19.90
N ASP A 118 -18.03 15.92 -19.90
CA ASP A 118 -17.35 16.83 -20.85
C ASP A 118 -17.34 16.29 -22.28
N GLY A 119 -17.78 15.05 -22.51
CA GLY A 119 -17.93 14.47 -23.85
C GLY A 119 -16.61 14.00 -24.47
N PHE A 120 -15.60 13.64 -23.66
CA PHE A 120 -14.37 13.05 -24.18
C PHE A 120 -14.66 11.77 -24.97
N SER A 121 -13.88 11.53 -26.03
CA SER A 121 -13.95 10.26 -26.75
C SER A 121 -13.52 9.11 -25.82
N GLN A 122 -14.04 7.92 -26.07
CA GLN A 122 -13.76 6.76 -25.21
C GLN A 122 -12.30 6.34 -25.25
N GLU A 123 -11.64 6.49 -26.41
CA GLU A 123 -10.22 6.22 -26.55
C GLU A 123 -9.40 7.26 -25.78
N ASP A 124 -9.70 8.55 -25.97
CA ASP A 124 -8.97 9.62 -25.27
C ASP A 124 -9.12 9.53 -23.75
N MET A 125 -10.34 9.26 -23.26
CA MET A 125 -10.62 9.09 -21.84
C MET A 125 -9.87 7.88 -21.28
N ARG A 126 -9.96 6.74 -21.95
CA ARG A 126 -9.28 5.51 -21.54
C ARG A 126 -7.77 5.72 -21.49
N ASP A 127 -7.20 6.33 -22.52
CA ASP A 127 -5.76 6.57 -22.62
C ASP A 127 -5.28 7.54 -21.54
N ALA A 128 -6.02 8.62 -21.28
CA ALA A 128 -5.71 9.56 -20.20
C ALA A 128 -5.76 8.89 -18.82
N LEU A 129 -6.83 8.13 -18.52
CA LEU A 129 -7.00 7.45 -17.23
C LEU A 129 -5.95 6.35 -17.02
N TYR A 130 -5.63 5.54 -18.04
CA TYR A 130 -4.55 4.56 -17.93
C TYR A 130 -3.17 5.20 -17.81
N THR A 131 -2.94 6.31 -18.50
CA THR A 131 -1.69 7.08 -18.36
C THR A 131 -1.52 7.54 -16.92
N GLU A 132 -2.57 8.07 -16.29
CA GLU A 132 -2.56 8.43 -14.88
C GLU A 132 -2.28 7.22 -13.97
N ILE A 133 -2.96 6.10 -14.18
CA ILE A 133 -2.74 4.85 -13.43
C ILE A 133 -1.26 4.41 -13.52
N ASN A 134 -0.67 4.49 -14.71
CA ASN A 134 0.72 4.11 -14.93
C ASN A 134 1.69 5.01 -14.16
N PHE A 135 1.50 6.32 -14.21
CA PHE A 135 2.33 7.26 -13.44
C PHE A 135 2.10 7.16 -11.93
N PHE A 136 0.88 6.84 -11.51
CA PHE A 136 0.56 6.53 -10.12
C PHE A 136 1.35 5.30 -9.64
N GLN A 137 1.30 4.20 -10.39
CA GLN A 137 2.05 2.98 -10.10
C GLN A 137 3.56 3.26 -10.04
N GLN A 138 4.09 3.98 -11.03
CA GLN A 138 5.51 4.31 -11.09
C GLN A 138 5.96 5.10 -9.85
N ARG A 139 5.17 6.08 -9.41
CA ARG A 139 5.46 6.89 -8.22
C ARG A 139 5.41 6.04 -6.94
N ARG A 140 4.40 5.17 -6.82
CA ARG A 140 4.27 4.24 -5.68
C ARG A 140 5.45 3.26 -5.61
N ASN A 141 5.86 2.70 -6.75
CA ASN A 141 7.00 1.80 -6.85
C ASN A 141 8.32 2.51 -6.46
N GLN A 142 8.48 3.80 -6.80
CA GLN A 142 9.64 4.58 -6.35
C GLN A 142 9.69 4.70 -4.82
N HIS A 143 8.55 4.93 -4.18
CA HIS A 143 8.46 5.02 -2.71
C HIS A 143 8.72 3.67 -2.03
N GLU A 144 8.17 2.58 -2.57
CA GLU A 144 8.45 1.21 -2.13
C GLU A 144 9.95 0.88 -2.23
N ARG A 145 10.57 1.27 -3.34
CA ARG A 145 11.98 0.98 -3.64
C ARG A 145 12.94 1.55 -2.59
N VAL A 146 12.61 2.70 -1.98
CA VAL A 146 13.42 3.28 -0.89
C VAL A 146 13.56 2.29 0.27
N PHE A 147 12.46 1.70 0.72
CA PHE A 147 12.47 0.73 1.83
C PHE A 147 13.11 -0.60 1.44
N ARG A 148 12.89 -1.07 0.20
CA ARG A 148 13.61 -2.26 -0.31
C ARG A 148 15.13 -2.02 -0.36
N HIS A 149 15.56 -0.83 -0.75
CA HIS A 149 16.98 -0.49 -0.78
C HIS A 149 17.56 -0.41 0.63
N MET A 150 16.84 0.21 1.59
CA MET A 150 17.23 0.20 3.00
C MET A 150 17.35 -1.22 3.56
N ALA A 151 16.44 -2.12 3.20
CA ALA A 151 16.50 -3.52 3.59
C ALA A 151 17.72 -4.26 3.03
N LEU A 152 18.15 -3.90 1.82
CA LEU A 152 19.35 -4.47 1.20
C LEU A 152 20.63 -3.92 1.83
N LEU A 153 20.64 -2.64 2.22
CA LEU A 153 21.80 -1.98 2.81
C LEU A 153 22.04 -2.34 4.29
N ALA A 154 20.98 -2.49 5.09
CA ALA A 154 21.12 -2.68 6.54
C ALA A 154 21.96 -3.91 6.93
N PRO A 155 21.80 -5.10 6.31
CA PRO A 155 22.65 -6.27 6.62
C PRO A 155 24.10 -6.06 6.18
N ALA A 156 24.33 -5.35 5.07
CA ALA A 156 25.68 -5.05 4.59
C ALA A 156 26.44 -4.15 5.59
N PHE A 157 25.79 -3.13 6.16
CA PHE A 157 26.37 -2.34 7.24
C PHE A 157 26.52 -3.13 8.55
N GLY A 158 25.67 -4.13 8.79
CA GLY A 158 25.83 -5.08 9.89
C GLY A 158 27.12 -5.90 9.78
N VAL A 159 27.42 -6.41 8.57
CA VAL A 159 28.69 -7.09 8.28
C VAL A 159 29.88 -6.13 8.42
N ALA A 160 29.75 -4.88 7.96
CA ALA A 160 30.78 -3.86 8.15
C ALA A 160 31.06 -3.57 9.63
N GLY A 161 30.01 -3.46 10.46
CA GLY A 161 30.15 -3.35 11.92
C GLY A 161 30.84 -4.57 12.56
N GLY A 162 30.56 -5.77 12.03
CA GLY A 162 31.30 -6.99 12.34
C GLY A 162 32.80 -6.85 12.12
N VAL A 163 33.20 -6.36 10.95
CA VAL A 163 34.61 -6.12 10.61
C VAL A 163 35.24 -5.06 11.52
N ILE A 164 34.53 -3.97 11.84
CA ILE A 164 35.02 -2.93 12.75
C ILE A 164 35.29 -3.52 14.15
N GLY A 165 34.37 -4.33 14.68
CA GLY A 165 34.56 -4.98 15.98
C GLY A 165 35.74 -5.97 15.98
N LEU A 166 35.94 -6.71 14.89
CA LEU A 166 37.10 -7.60 14.74
C LEU A 166 38.42 -6.83 14.69
N ILE A 167 38.47 -5.69 14.00
CA ILE A 167 39.67 -4.83 13.97
C ILE A 167 39.98 -4.30 15.39
N GLY A 168 38.95 -3.88 16.13
CA GLY A 168 39.10 -3.44 17.52
C GLY A 168 39.65 -4.56 18.43
N MET A 169 39.15 -5.78 18.25
CA MET A 169 39.64 -6.96 18.97
C MET A 169 41.12 -7.23 18.70
N LEU A 170 41.57 -7.15 17.44
CA LEU A 170 42.97 -7.34 17.07
C LEU A 170 43.88 -6.24 17.66
N GLY A 171 43.41 -4.99 17.71
CA GLY A 171 44.14 -3.89 18.34
C GLY A 171 44.32 -4.06 19.86
N GLY A 172 43.38 -4.72 20.52
CA GLY A 172 43.36 -4.99 21.96
C GLY A 172 43.82 -6.38 22.37
N ILE A 173 44.48 -7.15 21.50
CA ILE A 173 44.70 -8.60 21.69
C ILE A 173 45.46 -8.98 22.99
N LYS A 174 46.18 -8.02 23.59
CA LYS A 174 46.92 -8.21 24.84
C LYS A 174 46.10 -7.93 26.10
N ASP A 175 44.90 -7.36 25.96
CA ASP A 175 43.99 -7.02 27.06
C ASP A 175 42.66 -7.76 26.90
N SER A 176 42.42 -8.72 27.81
CA SER A 176 41.19 -9.51 27.82
C SER A 176 39.93 -8.66 28.01
N ALA A 177 40.02 -7.50 28.67
CA ALA A 177 38.87 -6.62 28.86
C ALA A 177 38.44 -5.97 27.53
N VAL A 178 39.40 -5.56 26.69
CA VAL A 178 39.12 -4.97 25.37
C VAL A 178 38.48 -6.00 24.44
N ILE A 179 38.99 -7.23 24.44
CA ILE A 179 38.44 -8.35 23.65
C ILE A 179 36.98 -8.61 24.07
N LEU A 180 36.71 -8.66 25.37
CA LEU A 180 35.38 -8.95 25.91
C LEU A 180 34.36 -7.86 25.56
N HIS A 181 34.81 -6.62 25.35
CA HIS A 181 33.94 -5.51 24.92
C HIS A 181 33.74 -5.45 23.39
N THR A 182 34.74 -5.81 22.58
CA THR A 182 34.70 -5.66 21.11
C THR A 182 34.01 -6.81 20.38
N ILE A 183 34.06 -8.04 20.90
CA ILE A 183 33.36 -9.19 20.30
C ILE A 183 31.83 -8.99 20.24
N PRO A 184 31.15 -8.56 21.34
CA PRO A 184 29.73 -8.27 21.30
C PRO A 184 29.35 -7.20 20.27
N VAL A 185 30.16 -6.15 20.08
CA VAL A 185 29.92 -5.12 19.03
C VAL A 185 29.83 -5.77 17.65
N ALA A 186 30.75 -6.68 17.32
CA ALA A 186 30.79 -7.32 16.01
C ALA A 186 29.54 -8.18 15.74
N LEU A 187 29.15 -8.99 16.74
CA LEU A 187 28.01 -9.90 16.62
C LEU A 187 26.67 -9.16 16.65
N THR A 188 26.52 -8.17 17.52
CA THR A 188 25.30 -7.37 17.64
C THR A 188 25.07 -6.48 16.42
N SER A 189 26.12 -5.94 15.80
CA SER A 189 26.00 -5.18 14.54
C SER A 189 25.35 -6.01 13.43
N THR A 190 25.79 -7.26 13.27
CA THR A 190 25.22 -8.16 12.27
C THR A 190 23.76 -8.49 12.58
N LEU A 191 23.44 -8.76 13.86
CA LEU A 191 22.08 -8.97 14.32
C LEU A 191 21.18 -7.76 14.02
N TYR A 192 21.62 -6.54 14.36
CA TYR A 192 20.86 -5.32 14.10
C TYR A 192 20.60 -5.07 12.62
N GLY A 193 21.59 -5.34 11.76
CA GLY A 193 21.42 -5.22 10.30
C GLY A 193 20.31 -6.13 9.77
N VAL A 194 20.32 -7.40 10.20
CA VAL A 194 19.29 -8.38 9.82
C VAL A 194 17.92 -7.99 10.41
N LEU A 195 17.86 -7.61 11.69
CA LEU A 195 16.60 -7.20 12.31
C LEU A 195 16.02 -5.98 11.61
N MET A 196 16.81 -4.93 11.36
CA MET A 196 16.34 -3.73 10.68
C MET A 196 15.80 -4.04 9.27
N ALA A 197 16.49 -4.92 8.52
CA ALA A 197 16.05 -5.32 7.18
C ALA A 197 14.73 -6.10 7.22
N TYR A 198 14.67 -7.20 7.96
CA TYR A 198 13.58 -8.16 7.87
C TYR A 198 12.39 -7.83 8.76
N PHE A 199 12.58 -7.10 9.87
CA PHE A 199 11.47 -6.73 10.75
C PHE A 199 10.86 -5.37 10.43
N LEU A 200 11.64 -4.46 9.83
CA LEU A 200 11.19 -3.09 9.61
C LEU A 200 11.10 -2.75 8.12
N CYS A 201 12.21 -2.82 7.38
CA CYS A 201 12.24 -2.32 6.01
C CYS A 201 11.44 -3.18 5.02
N ILE A 202 11.60 -4.51 5.06
CA ILE A 202 10.89 -5.43 4.14
C ILE A 202 9.37 -5.42 4.39
N PRO A 203 8.86 -5.58 5.62
CA PRO A 203 7.41 -5.59 5.84
C PRO A 203 6.74 -4.28 5.44
N VAL A 204 7.43 -3.14 5.64
CA VAL A 204 6.93 -1.83 5.20
C VAL A 204 6.88 -1.75 3.68
N ALA A 205 7.92 -2.21 2.98
CA ALA A 205 7.93 -2.28 1.51
C ALA A 205 6.79 -3.17 0.98
N GLU A 206 6.64 -4.38 1.52
CA GLU A 206 5.57 -5.30 1.12
C GLU A 206 4.18 -4.74 1.41
N ASN A 207 3.98 -4.03 2.52
CA ASN A 207 2.70 -3.39 2.82
C ASN A 207 2.38 -2.26 1.82
N ILE A 208 3.37 -1.45 1.44
CA ILE A 208 3.20 -0.43 0.38
C ILE A 208 2.85 -1.11 -0.94
N HIS A 209 3.55 -2.18 -1.30
CA HIS A 209 3.32 -2.95 -2.52
C HIS A 209 1.90 -3.51 -2.58
N ALA A 210 1.50 -4.28 -1.58
CA ALA A 210 0.17 -4.89 -1.50
C ALA A 210 -0.96 -3.86 -1.54
N LYS A 211 -0.77 -2.70 -0.89
CA LYS A 211 -1.74 -1.61 -0.93
C LYS A 211 -1.81 -0.93 -2.29
N THR A 212 -0.67 -0.78 -2.96
CA THR A 212 -0.61 -0.24 -4.32
C THR A 212 -1.37 -1.14 -5.28
N GLU A 213 -1.20 -2.45 -5.21
CA GLU A 213 -1.93 -3.40 -6.06
C GLU A 213 -3.45 -3.37 -5.81
N GLU A 214 -3.88 -3.25 -4.55
CA GLU A 214 -5.29 -3.09 -4.19
C GLU A 214 -5.88 -1.78 -4.77
N GLU A 215 -5.14 -0.66 -4.69
CA GLU A 215 -5.53 0.62 -5.29
C GLU A 215 -5.56 0.56 -6.83
N LEU A 216 -4.56 -0.05 -7.47
CA LEU A 216 -4.50 -0.19 -8.92
C LEU A 216 -5.67 -0.99 -9.48
N LEU A 217 -6.09 -2.05 -8.78
CA LEU A 217 -7.26 -2.82 -9.18
C LEU A 217 -8.52 -1.95 -9.21
N ILE A 218 -8.70 -1.09 -8.20
CA ILE A 218 -9.85 -0.19 -8.10
C ILE A 218 -9.81 0.88 -9.17
N LEU A 219 -8.65 1.51 -9.41
CA LEU A 219 -8.51 2.51 -10.47
C LEU A 219 -8.83 1.90 -11.84
N LYS A 220 -8.34 0.68 -12.12
CA LYS A 220 -8.67 -0.05 -13.37
C LYS A 220 -10.16 -0.35 -13.49
N LEU A 221 -10.79 -0.80 -12.39
CA LEU A 221 -12.23 -1.04 -12.30
C LEU A 221 -13.05 0.22 -12.61
N ILE A 222 -12.64 1.36 -12.04
CA ILE A 222 -13.28 2.66 -12.28
C ILE A 222 -13.13 3.05 -13.75
N THR A 223 -11.92 3.00 -14.32
CA THR A 223 -11.66 3.34 -15.72
C THR A 223 -12.53 2.50 -16.66
N ASP A 224 -12.52 1.17 -16.51
CA ASP A 224 -13.31 0.28 -17.35
C ASP A 224 -14.82 0.49 -17.14
N GLY A 225 -15.25 0.67 -15.88
CA GLY A 225 -16.65 0.91 -15.54
C GLY A 225 -17.19 2.18 -16.18
N VAL A 226 -16.51 3.31 -15.97
CA VAL A 226 -16.93 4.62 -16.51
C VAL A 226 -16.91 4.61 -18.04
N THR A 227 -15.89 4.01 -18.67
CA THR A 227 -15.84 3.88 -20.13
C THR A 227 -17.04 3.08 -20.66
N LEU A 228 -17.43 1.99 -19.99
CA LEU A 228 -18.59 1.18 -20.39
C LEU A 228 -19.93 1.90 -20.13
N ILE A 229 -20.02 2.74 -19.09
CA ILE A 229 -21.19 3.59 -18.85
C ILE A 229 -21.35 4.58 -20.01
N GLY A 230 -20.27 5.21 -20.46
CA GLY A 230 -20.28 6.09 -21.63
C GLY A 230 -20.60 5.41 -22.96
N GLN A 231 -20.43 4.09 -23.05
CA GLN A 231 -20.86 3.28 -24.19
C GLN A 231 -22.36 2.93 -24.18
N GLU A 232 -23.11 3.40 -23.18
CA GLU A 232 -24.47 2.94 -22.89
C GLU A 232 -24.55 1.40 -22.87
N TYR A 233 -23.53 0.75 -22.31
CA TYR A 233 -23.44 -0.70 -22.28
C TYR A 233 -24.54 -1.29 -21.38
N ASN A 234 -25.17 -2.39 -21.79
CA ASN A 234 -26.26 -3.00 -21.02
C ASN A 234 -25.79 -3.33 -19.58
N THR A 235 -26.50 -2.84 -18.56
CA THR A 235 -26.10 -2.95 -17.14
C THR A 235 -25.87 -4.40 -16.69
N LEU A 236 -26.60 -5.37 -17.26
CA LEU A 236 -26.37 -6.80 -16.97
C LEU A 236 -25.00 -7.25 -17.50
N ARG A 237 -24.66 -6.86 -18.73
CA ARG A 237 -23.36 -7.18 -19.35
C ARG A 237 -22.23 -6.45 -18.66
N LEU A 238 -22.46 -5.20 -18.22
CA LEU A 238 -21.53 -4.42 -17.41
C LEU A 238 -21.24 -5.13 -16.08
N GLN A 239 -22.27 -5.61 -15.38
CA GLN A 239 -22.08 -6.39 -14.16
C GLN A 239 -21.24 -7.65 -14.39
N THR A 240 -21.57 -8.47 -15.39
CA THR A 240 -20.80 -9.69 -15.69
C THR A 240 -19.33 -9.37 -15.95
N ARG A 241 -19.06 -8.26 -16.65
CA ARG A 241 -17.69 -7.80 -16.94
C ARG A 241 -16.99 -7.30 -15.68
N LEU A 242 -17.63 -6.46 -14.86
CA LEU A 242 -17.03 -5.91 -13.64
C LEU A 242 -16.82 -6.99 -12.57
N GLN A 243 -17.72 -7.97 -12.45
CA GLN A 243 -17.56 -9.11 -11.55
C GLN A 243 -16.36 -9.98 -11.92
N SER A 244 -15.93 -9.99 -13.18
CA SER A 244 -14.74 -10.72 -13.61
C SER A 244 -13.44 -10.21 -12.98
N PHE A 245 -13.43 -8.99 -12.45
CA PHE A 245 -12.29 -8.40 -11.73
C PHE A 245 -12.27 -8.74 -10.24
N VAL A 246 -13.39 -9.20 -9.67
CA VAL A 246 -13.49 -9.59 -8.27
C VAL A 246 -13.14 -11.08 -8.12
N THR A 247 -12.48 -11.45 -7.01
CA THR A 247 -12.10 -12.84 -6.71
C THR A 247 -13.32 -13.77 -6.72
N PRO A 248 -13.24 -14.99 -7.28
CA PRO A 248 -14.39 -15.90 -7.40
C PRO A 248 -15.15 -16.17 -6.10
N GLN A 249 -14.45 -16.21 -4.96
CA GLN A 249 -15.05 -16.44 -3.63
C GLN A 249 -16.02 -15.32 -3.21
N LEU A 250 -15.76 -14.10 -3.66
CA LEU A 250 -16.57 -12.92 -3.40
C LEU A 250 -17.73 -12.79 -4.41
N ARG A 251 -17.56 -13.31 -5.64
CA ARG A 251 -18.63 -13.35 -6.66
C ARG A 251 -19.89 -14.09 -6.19
N THR A 252 -19.71 -15.17 -5.42
CA THR A 252 -20.81 -16.02 -4.94
C THR A 252 -21.70 -15.33 -3.91
N LEU A 253 -21.15 -14.35 -3.16
CA LEU A 253 -21.87 -13.61 -2.11
C LEU A 253 -22.71 -12.45 -2.69
N GLN A 254 -22.43 -12.02 -3.92
CA GLN A 254 -23.07 -10.88 -4.59
C GLN A 254 -24.22 -11.26 -5.54
N HIS A 255 -24.85 -12.41 -5.34
CA HIS A 255 -26.24 -12.63 -5.80
C HIS A 255 -27.26 -11.78 -5.01
N LYS A 256 -26.91 -10.55 -4.59
CA LYS A 256 -27.91 -9.51 -4.38
C LYS A 256 -28.45 -9.15 -5.74
N SER A 257 -29.49 -9.89 -6.05
CA SER A 257 -30.27 -9.93 -7.27
C SER A 257 -30.29 -8.57 -7.96
N LEU A 258 -29.79 -8.48 -9.19
CA LEU A 258 -30.07 -7.37 -10.13
C LEU A 258 -31.56 -6.97 -10.14
N LYS A 259 -32.45 -7.90 -9.79
CA LYS A 259 -33.88 -7.71 -9.60
C LYS A 259 -34.21 -6.80 -8.41
N GLU A 260 -33.43 -6.86 -7.32
CA GLU A 260 -33.50 -5.91 -6.19
C GLU A 260 -33.03 -4.51 -6.61
N ILE A 261 -31.91 -4.39 -7.33
CA ILE A 261 -31.43 -3.08 -7.80
C ILE A 261 -32.45 -2.48 -8.79
N ARG A 262 -32.94 -3.27 -9.76
CA ARG A 262 -34.00 -2.84 -10.70
C ARG A 262 -35.31 -2.47 -10.00
N SER A 263 -35.76 -3.25 -9.01
CA SER A 263 -37.01 -2.95 -8.31
C SER A 263 -36.90 -1.71 -7.43
N ARG A 264 -35.75 -1.49 -6.78
CA ARG A 264 -35.48 -0.29 -6.00
C ARG A 264 -35.52 0.96 -6.89
N TYR A 265 -34.90 0.92 -8.07
CA TYR A 265 -34.96 2.01 -9.03
C TYR A 265 -36.37 2.23 -9.63
N ALA A 266 -37.11 1.15 -9.92
CA ALA A 266 -38.49 1.26 -10.39
C ALA A 266 -39.42 1.91 -9.35
N GLN A 267 -39.22 1.61 -8.06
CA GLN A 267 -39.92 2.24 -6.94
C GLN A 267 -39.53 3.71 -6.77
N MET A 268 -38.24 4.04 -6.85
CA MET A 268 -37.78 5.44 -6.74
C MET A 268 -38.35 6.32 -7.85
N LYS A 269 -38.48 5.79 -9.07
CA LYS A 269 -39.12 6.50 -10.19
C LYS A 269 -40.63 6.64 -10.05
N SER A 270 -41.33 5.64 -9.46
CA SER A 270 -42.77 5.80 -9.19
C SER A 270 -43.04 6.83 -8.09
N ASP A 271 -42.16 6.92 -7.09
CA ASP A 271 -42.30 7.87 -5.99
C ASP A 271 -41.96 9.31 -6.39
N SER A 272 -41.06 9.52 -7.35
CA SER A 272 -40.77 10.85 -7.91
C SER A 272 -41.83 11.36 -8.87
N LEU A 273 -42.59 10.46 -9.51
CA LEU A 273 -43.74 10.81 -10.37
C LEU A 273 -45.03 11.10 -9.58
N ASN A 274 -45.10 10.68 -8.31
CA ASN A 274 -46.26 10.85 -7.43
C ASN A 274 -46.12 12.02 -6.43
N ARG A 275 -45.05 12.82 -6.52
CA ARG A 275 -44.85 14.06 -5.76
C ARG A 275 -44.89 15.26 -6.70
#